data_AF-A0A1D7XV60-F1
#
_entry.id   AF-A0A1D7XV60-F1
#
_cell.length_a   1.000
_cell.length_b   1.000
_cell.length_c   1.000
_cell.angle_alpha   90.00
_cell.angle_beta   90.00
_cell.angle_gamma   90.00
#
_symmetry.space_group_name_H-M   'P 1'
#
loop_
_entity.id
_entity.type
_entity.pdbx_description
1 polymer ?
#
loop_
_entity_poly.entity_id
_entity_poly.type
_entity_poly.pdbx_seq_one_letter_code
_entity_poly.pdbx_strand_id
1 'polypeptide(L)'
;MVVFDANSWLIHNDLNEDIEDLNSKIEFYNGEIEKDQKEINTLNSTDGIEKYAREHYKMKKENEVVYIIEDTDSLKVKTNE
;
A
#
# COMPACT_ATOMS: atom_id res chain seq x y z
N MET A 1 -31.21 8.47 -38.31
CA MET A 1 -29.93 8.58 -39.04
C MET A 1 -28.89 9.01 -38.02
N VAL A 2 -27.76 8.31 -37.92
CA VAL A 2 -27.12 7.81 -36.68
C VAL A 2 -26.34 8.85 -35.84
N VAL A 3 -26.53 10.15 -36.10
CA VAL A 3 -25.68 11.24 -35.53
C VAL A 3 -26.50 12.47 -35.04
N PHE A 4 -27.84 12.41 -35.00
CA PHE A 4 -28.71 13.60 -34.91
C PHE A 4 -29.43 13.83 -33.57
N ASP A 5 -28.80 13.53 -32.44
CA ASP A 5 -29.06 14.33 -31.24
C ASP A 5 -27.71 14.62 -30.60
N ALA A 6 -27.25 15.88 -30.62
CA ALA A 6 -25.96 16.28 -30.07
C ALA A 6 -25.80 15.85 -28.59
N ASN A 7 -26.92 15.66 -27.88
CA ASN A 7 -26.95 15.11 -26.53
C ASN A 7 -26.44 13.66 -26.47
N SER A 8 -26.70 12.83 -27.49
CA SER A 8 -26.31 11.42 -27.48
C SER A 8 -24.80 11.21 -27.59
N TRP A 9 -24.08 12.13 -28.26
CA TRP A 9 -22.62 12.04 -28.39
C TRP A 9 -21.91 12.47 -27.09
N LEU A 10 -22.38 13.55 -26.46
CA LEU A 10 -21.88 13.98 -25.16
C LEU A 10 -22.11 12.92 -24.07
N ILE A 11 -23.32 12.36 -24.01
CA ILE A 11 -23.64 11.28 -23.05
C ILE A 11 -22.76 10.04 -23.28
N HIS A 12 -22.46 9.68 -24.53
CA HIS A 12 -21.55 8.57 -24.81
C HIS A 12 -20.10 8.87 -24.41
N ASN A 13 -19.65 10.11 -24.55
CA ASN A 13 -18.32 10.51 -24.08
C ASN A 13 -18.23 10.42 -22.55
N ASP A 14 -19.22 10.95 -21.83
CA ASP A 14 -19.27 10.90 -20.36
C ASP A 14 -19.29 9.44 -19.86
N LEU A 15 -20.09 8.57 -20.49
CA LEU A 15 -20.12 7.15 -20.17
C LEU A 15 -18.80 6.43 -20.46
N ASN A 16 -18.07 6.83 -21.50
CA ASN A 16 -16.75 6.26 -21.78
C ASN A 16 -15.72 6.71 -20.74
N GLU A 17 -15.77 7.97 -20.30
CA GLU A 17 -14.93 8.48 -19.21
C GLU A 17 -15.21 7.71 -17.91
N ASP A 18 -16.50 7.50 -17.58
CA ASP A 18 -16.89 6.66 -16.44
C ASP A 18 -16.35 5.22 -16.55
N ILE A 19 -16.35 4.64 -17.76
CA ILE A 19 -15.79 3.30 -18.02
C ILE A 19 -14.28 3.30 -17.80
N GLU A 20 -13.55 4.31 -18.29
CA GLU A 20 -12.10 4.44 -18.09
C GLU A 20 -11.76 4.59 -16.60
N ASP A 21 -12.50 5.43 -15.89
CA ASP A 21 -12.37 5.61 -14.44
C ASP A 21 -12.62 4.32 -13.65
N LEU A 22 -13.66 3.56 -14.03
CA LEU A 22 -13.96 2.27 -13.41
C LEU A 22 -12.85 1.25 -13.70
N ASN A 23 -12.34 1.20 -14.93
CA ASN A 23 -11.24 0.31 -15.28
C ASN A 23 -9.96 0.66 -14.51
N SER A 24 -9.62 1.96 -14.39
CA SER A 24 -8.48 2.40 -13.59
C SER A 24 -8.62 2.00 -12.11
N LYS A 25 -9.82 2.14 -11.54
CA LYS A 25 -10.11 1.65 -10.17
C LYS A 25 -9.93 0.14 -10.06
N ILE A 26 -10.41 -0.63 -11.04
CA ILE A 26 -10.26 -2.09 -11.07
C ILE A 26 -8.77 -2.46 -11.08
N GLU A 27 -7.97 -1.86 -11.96
CA GLU A 27 -6.52 -2.10 -12.02
C GLU A 27 -5.83 -1.74 -10.70
N PHE A 28 -6.15 -0.59 -10.12
CA PHE A 28 -5.63 -0.16 -8.83
C PHE A 28 -5.94 -1.17 -7.71
N TYR A 29 -7.21 -1.57 -7.56
CA TYR A 29 -7.61 -2.51 -6.52
C TYR A 29 -7.03 -3.91 -6.73
N ASN A 30 -6.92 -4.38 -7.97
CA ASN A 30 -6.26 -5.66 -8.26
C ASN A 30 -4.78 -5.62 -7.85
N GLY A 31 -4.09 -4.49 -8.08
CA GLY A 31 -2.71 -4.29 -7.64
C GLY A 31 -2.55 -4.30 -6.11
N GLU A 32 -3.42 -3.58 -5.40
CA GLU A 32 -3.40 -3.60 -3.92
C GLU A 32 -3.74 -4.98 -3.37
N ILE A 33 -4.71 -5.71 -3.95
CA ILE A 33 -5.02 -7.09 -3.55
C ILE A 33 -3.80 -8.01 -3.72
N GLU A 34 -3.05 -7.89 -4.82
CA GLU A 34 -1.86 -8.70 -5.04
C GLU A 34 -0.76 -8.40 -3.99
N LYS A 35 -0.59 -7.12 -3.65
CA LYS A 35 0.35 -6.66 -2.62
C LYS A 35 -0.06 -7.14 -1.23
N ASP A 36 -1.32 -6.99 -0.87
CA ASP A 36 -1.86 -7.47 0.41
C ASP A 36 -1.74 -8.99 0.53
N GLN A 37 -1.99 -9.73 -0.55
CA GLN A 37 -1.83 -11.17 -0.57
C GLN A 37 -0.37 -11.58 -0.35
N LYS A 38 0.59 -10.84 -0.92
CA LYS A 38 2.03 -11.06 -0.66
C LYS A 38 2.35 -10.82 0.81
N GLU A 39 1.83 -9.75 1.42
CA GLU A 39 2.03 -9.46 2.84
C GLU A 39 1.41 -10.55 3.74
N ILE A 40 0.17 -10.96 3.49
CA ILE A 40 -0.49 -12.07 4.19
C ILE A 40 0.34 -13.36 4.10
N ASN A 41 0.89 -13.65 2.92
CA ASN A 41 1.74 -14.83 2.73
C ASN A 41 3.01 -14.77 3.58
N THR A 42 3.58 -13.59 3.81
CA THR A 42 4.71 -13.46 4.76
C THR A 42 4.26 -13.76 6.20
N LEU A 43 3.05 -13.33 6.59
CA LEU A 43 2.47 -13.56 7.91
C LEU A 43 1.94 -14.99 8.13
N ASN A 44 1.84 -15.82 7.10
CA ASN A 44 1.39 -17.22 7.24
C ASN A 44 2.42 -18.15 7.87
N SER A 45 3.65 -17.67 8.10
CA SER A 45 4.72 -18.44 8.76
C SER A 45 5.04 -17.86 10.14
N THR A 46 5.47 -18.72 11.07
CA THR A 46 5.93 -18.28 12.39
C THR A 46 7.07 -17.27 12.30
N ASP A 47 7.99 -17.50 11.38
CA ASP A 47 9.17 -16.65 11.18
C ASP A 47 8.78 -15.27 10.61
N GLY A 48 7.80 -15.24 9.71
CA GLY A 48 7.30 -13.98 9.15
C GLY A 48 6.48 -13.16 10.14
N ILE A 49 5.68 -13.80 10.99
CA ILE A 49 5.01 -13.13 12.12
C ILE A 49 6.05 -12.55 13.08
N GLU A 50 7.07 -13.34 13.43
CA GLU A 50 8.14 -12.89 14.32
C GLU A 50 8.90 -11.69 13.72
N LYS A 51 9.22 -11.75 12.42
CA LYS A 51 9.86 -10.64 11.70
C LYS A 51 8.99 -9.37 11.74
N TYR A 52 7.71 -9.48 11.40
CA TYR A 52 6.78 -8.35 11.41
C TYR A 52 6.65 -7.73 12.81
N ALA A 53 6.51 -8.56 13.84
CA ALA A 53 6.45 -8.13 15.24
C ALA A 53 7.72 -7.39 15.68
N ARG A 54 8.89 -7.81 15.21
CA ARG A 54 10.18 -7.15 15.50
C ARG A 54 10.33 -5.83 14.76
N GLU A 55 10.00 -5.78 13.47
CA GLU A 55 10.16 -4.58 12.64
C GLU A 55 9.18 -3.47 13.02
N HIS A 56 7.90 -3.80 13.23
CA HIS A 56 6.86 -2.80 13.50
C HIS A 56 6.68 -2.49 14.98
N TYR A 57 6.84 -3.49 15.85
CA TYR A 57 6.50 -3.36 17.27
C TYR A 57 7.69 -3.54 18.22
N LYS A 58 8.90 -3.77 17.68
CA LYS A 58 10.14 -3.96 18.45
C LYS A 58 10.00 -5.05 19.54
N MET A 59 9.16 -6.07 19.27
CA MET A 59 8.94 -7.17 20.22
C MET A 59 10.22 -7.99 20.40
N LYS A 60 10.42 -8.51 21.62
CA LYS A 60 11.54 -9.39 21.98
C LYS A 60 11.06 -10.57 22.81
N LYS A 61 11.81 -11.68 22.78
CA LYS A 61 11.57 -12.81 23.70
C LYS A 61 12.12 -12.49 25.10
N GLU A 62 11.59 -13.13 26.14
CA GLU A 62 11.98 -12.84 27.54
C GLU A 62 13.47 -13.06 27.81
N ASN A 63 14.08 -14.06 27.17
CA ASN A 63 15.49 -14.41 27.32
C ASN A 63 16.37 -13.86 26.19
N GLU A 64 15.99 -12.72 25.61
CA GLU A 64 16.68 -12.11 24.47
C GLU A 64 17.12 -10.67 24.76
N VAL A 65 18.32 -10.33 24.29
CA VAL A 65 18.85 -8.96 24.28
C VAL A 65 18.87 -8.46 22.84
N VAL A 66 18.09 -7.41 22.55
CA VAL A 66 17.98 -6.78 21.23
C VAL A 66 18.74 -5.46 21.25
N TYR A 67 19.62 -5.24 20.28
CA TYR A 67 20.32 -3.98 20.07
C TYR A 67 19.72 -3.26 18.86
N ILE A 68 19.44 -1.97 19.01
CA ILE A 68 19.08 -1.09 17.90
C ILE A 68 20.33 -0.25 17.63
N ILE A 69 20.89 -0.37 16.42
CA ILE A 69 22.04 0.42 15.98
C ILE A 69 21.49 1.53 15.10
N GLU A 70 21.70 2.77 15.53
CA GLU A 70 21.35 3.97 14.78
C GLU A 70 22.64 4.70 14.42
N ASP A 71 22.81 5.03 13.14
CA ASP A 71 23.96 5.80 12.68
C ASP A 71 23.92 7.22 13.25
N THR A 72 25.08 7.77 13.60
CA THR A 72 25.19 9.09 14.24
C THR A 72 24.56 10.22 13.40
N ASP A 73 24.53 10.04 12.08
CA ASP A 73 23.99 11.02 11.13
C ASP A 73 22.44 11.02 11.08
N SER A 74 21.80 9.95 11.57
CA SER A 74 20.33 9.82 11.64
C SER A 74 19.73 10.42 12.92
N LEU A 75 20.58 10.79 13.89
CA LEU A 75 20.16 11.34 15.16
C LEU A 75 19.80 12.82 15.01
N LYS A 76 18.52 13.18 15.22
CA LYS A 76 18.12 14.58 15.44
C LYS A 76 18.53 15.02 16.84
N VAL A 77 19.83 15.21 17.05
CA VAL A 77 20.35 15.77 18.30
C VAL A 77 19.85 17.21 18.40
N LYS A 78 18.98 17.51 19.38
CA LYS A 78 18.72 18.90 19.75
C LYS A 78 19.99 19.43 20.40
N THR A 79 20.73 20.26 19.68
CA THR A 79 21.77 21.10 20.27
C THR A 79 21.05 22.10 21.17
N ASN A 80 21.01 21.81 22.47
CA ASN A 80 20.62 22.82 23.45
C ASN A 80 21.76 23.84 23.48
N GLU A 81 21.47 25.06 23.05
CA GLU A 81 22.27 26.26 23.38
C GLU A 81 22.30 26.49 24.90
#